data_AF-A0A960V6V0-F1
#
_entry.id   AF-A0A960V6V0-F1
#
_cell.length_a   1.000
_cell.length_b   1.000
_cell.length_c   1.000
_cell.angle_alpha   90.00
_cell.angle_beta   90.00
_cell.angle_gamma   90.00
#
_symmetry.space_group_name_H-M   'P 1'
#
loop_
_entity.id
_entity.type
_entity.pdbx_description
1 polymer ?
#
loop_
_entity_poly.entity_id
_entity_poly.type
_entity_poly.pdbx_seq_one_letter_code
_entity_poly.pdbx_strand_id
1 'polypeptide(L)'
;MEISLKEIIFENRNEFNKYYFIAKSRFPSLEIDEFSHYLNFYLEPIVNKFNTSPKENMLNFITKGYNSILEFLGKFIIGKKSKFPEFENIYNNFYFNNQKNTFNYPNFYFSYLPNAILNLSRLSDFNFKVWVLNYSNTITKLKSEEEFLYSGFILAWKNGKSIWRETSLEYLKKSNLEFINLIFNSEFKESEKLSFLSYLEENPWRDPNSFGKKKTNSISIKKFGSFIGLKGQFTNPPSFYLNYPDLLTDGENVFKVHSDFFGVTLEKLNSENIPKKKYIEQSSLKASVKLNMITLNGKLHKLPTFPEPKAEVKTNTNSFYIVSPYSFSFLVGGISI
;
A
#
# COMPACT_ATOMS: atom_id res chain seq x y z
N MET A 1 4.59 -39.76 15.09
CA MET A 1 4.55 -39.15 16.43
C MET A 1 3.86 -37.82 16.24
N GLU A 2 2.69 -37.64 16.85
CA GLU A 2 1.98 -36.36 16.78
C GLU A 2 2.76 -35.32 17.58
N ILE A 3 3.00 -34.15 16.99
CA ILE A 3 3.71 -33.05 17.63
C ILE A 3 2.69 -32.06 18.19
N SER A 4 2.77 -31.74 19.47
CA SER A 4 1.98 -30.67 20.09
C SER A 4 2.80 -29.39 20.35
N LEU A 5 2.12 -28.25 20.50
CA LEU A 5 2.74 -26.95 20.80
C LEU A 5 3.49 -27.01 22.14
N LYS A 6 2.88 -27.64 23.13
CA LYS A 6 3.44 -27.78 24.48
C LYS A 6 4.73 -28.59 24.48
N GLU A 7 4.78 -29.69 23.73
CA GLU A 7 6.00 -30.51 23.62
C GLU A 7 7.15 -29.72 22.98
N ILE A 8 6.91 -29.04 21.86
CA ILE A 8 7.95 -28.23 21.20
C ILE A 8 8.46 -27.14 22.15
N ILE A 9 7.57 -26.41 22.83
CA ILE A 9 7.96 -25.36 23.77
C ILE A 9 8.72 -25.96 24.96
N PHE A 10 8.29 -27.10 25.49
CA PHE A 10 8.94 -27.75 26.64
C PHE A 10 10.36 -28.23 26.32
N GLU A 11 10.54 -28.87 25.16
CA GLU A 11 11.87 -29.31 24.69
C GLU A 11 12.83 -28.14 24.48
N ASN A 12 12.31 -26.97 24.09
CA ASN A 12 13.08 -25.75 23.84
C ASN A 12 12.89 -24.67 24.93
N ARG A 13 12.50 -25.07 26.15
CA ARG A 13 12.03 -24.17 27.21
C ARG A 13 13.00 -23.04 27.55
N ASN A 14 14.31 -23.31 27.51
CA ASN A 14 15.32 -22.34 27.90
C ASN A 14 15.35 -21.15 26.92
N GLU A 15 15.16 -21.44 25.63
CA GLU A 15 15.13 -20.42 24.57
C GLU A 15 13.84 -19.60 24.63
N PHE A 16 12.68 -20.25 24.74
CA PHE A 16 11.39 -19.56 24.85
C PHE A 16 11.29 -18.69 26.12
N ASN A 17 11.80 -19.18 27.25
CA ASN A 17 11.89 -18.38 28.48
C ASN A 17 12.76 -17.14 28.28
N LYS A 18 13.90 -17.28 27.58
CA LYS A 18 14.76 -16.13 27.24
C LYS A 18 14.02 -15.10 26.40
N TYR A 19 13.27 -15.53 25.37
CA TYR A 19 12.44 -14.62 24.57
C TYR A 19 11.41 -13.87 25.43
N TYR A 20 10.70 -14.58 26.31
CA TYR A 20 9.74 -13.96 27.21
C TYR A 20 10.38 -12.94 28.15
N PHE A 21 11.51 -13.28 28.80
CA PHE A 21 12.19 -12.35 29.72
C PHE A 21 12.70 -11.10 29.01
N ILE A 22 13.26 -11.23 27.81
CA ILE A 22 13.67 -10.08 26.99
C ILE A 22 12.46 -9.20 26.66
N ALA A 23 11.36 -9.82 26.22
CA ALA A 23 10.13 -9.09 25.89
C ALA A 23 9.52 -8.41 27.13
N LYS A 24 9.45 -9.08 28.29
CA LYS A 24 8.91 -8.52 29.54
C LYS A 24 9.76 -7.37 30.08
N SER A 25 11.09 -7.44 29.94
CA SER A 25 11.99 -6.33 30.27
C SER A 25 11.72 -5.11 29.38
N ARG A 26 11.50 -5.32 28.07
CA ARG A 26 11.17 -4.27 27.12
C ARG A 26 9.73 -3.74 27.27
N PHE A 27 8.79 -4.59 27.65
CA PHE A 27 7.37 -4.32 27.77
C PHE A 27 6.85 -4.76 29.15
N PRO A 28 7.06 -3.95 30.21
CA PRO A 28 6.71 -4.33 31.58
C PRO A 28 5.22 -4.65 31.80
N SER A 29 4.32 -4.15 30.94
CA SER A 29 2.88 -4.41 30.99
C SER A 29 2.43 -5.73 30.35
N LEU A 30 3.37 -6.54 29.83
CA LEU A 30 3.06 -7.83 29.23
C LEU A 30 2.61 -8.84 30.30
N GLU A 31 1.37 -9.31 30.24
CA GLU A 31 0.83 -10.28 31.20
C GLU A 31 0.95 -11.72 30.68
N ILE A 32 1.39 -12.64 31.56
CA ILE A 32 1.64 -14.04 31.18
C ILE A 32 0.36 -14.75 30.73
N ASP A 33 -0.76 -14.51 31.42
CA ASP A 33 -2.04 -15.15 31.11
C ASP A 33 -2.60 -14.72 29.76
N GLU A 34 -2.46 -13.43 29.42
CA GLU A 34 -2.86 -12.90 28.12
C GLU A 34 -1.97 -13.45 27.01
N PHE A 35 -0.66 -13.52 27.26
CA PHE A 35 0.28 -14.14 26.33
C PHE A 35 -0.04 -15.62 26.08
N SER A 36 -0.28 -16.40 27.14
CA SER A 36 -0.67 -17.81 27.03
C SER A 36 -1.99 -17.99 26.27
N HIS A 37 -2.97 -17.10 26.47
CA HIS A 37 -4.20 -17.10 25.69
C HIS A 37 -3.92 -16.97 24.19
N TYR A 38 -3.12 -15.99 23.78
CA TYR A 38 -2.83 -15.75 22.36
C TYR A 38 -1.93 -16.82 21.72
N LEU A 39 -1.02 -17.44 22.46
CA LEU A 39 -0.29 -18.62 21.98
C LEU A 39 -1.26 -19.74 21.61
N ASN A 40 -2.22 -20.04 22.49
CA ASN A 40 -3.22 -21.07 22.24
C ASN A 40 -4.19 -20.67 21.13
N PHE A 41 -4.52 -19.39 21.00
CA PHE A 41 -5.44 -18.91 19.97
C PHE A 41 -4.84 -18.96 18.56
N TYR A 42 -3.60 -18.49 18.39
CA TYR A 42 -2.97 -18.41 17.07
C TYR A 42 -2.18 -19.66 16.68
N LEU A 43 -1.39 -20.24 17.59
CA LEU A 43 -0.43 -21.29 17.22
C LEU A 43 -1.05 -22.68 17.29
N GLU A 44 -1.75 -23.00 18.39
CA GLU A 44 -2.31 -24.34 18.65
C GLU A 44 -3.15 -24.88 17.47
N PRO A 45 -4.09 -24.12 16.85
CA PRO A 45 -4.92 -24.66 15.78
C PRO A 45 -4.12 -25.04 14.53
N ILE A 46 -3.04 -24.29 14.24
CA ILE A 46 -2.17 -24.55 13.10
C ILE A 46 -1.24 -25.73 13.41
N VAL A 47 -0.63 -25.76 14.61
CA VAL A 47 0.21 -26.88 15.04
C VAL A 47 -0.56 -28.19 14.99
N ASN A 48 -1.79 -28.22 15.52
CA ASN A 48 -2.63 -29.43 15.51
C ASN A 48 -3.00 -29.87 14.09
N LYS A 49 -3.28 -28.91 13.19
CA LYS A 49 -3.59 -29.21 11.79
C LYS A 49 -2.39 -29.77 11.01
N PHE A 50 -1.18 -29.35 11.36
CA PHE A 50 0.06 -29.71 10.66
C PHE A 50 0.99 -30.58 11.51
N ASN A 51 0.45 -31.29 12.50
CA ASN A 51 1.19 -32.06 13.52
C ASN A 51 2.05 -33.22 12.98
N THR A 52 1.89 -33.57 11.69
CA THR A 52 2.70 -34.55 10.96
C THR A 52 3.84 -33.94 10.16
N SER A 53 3.97 -32.61 10.15
CA SER A 53 5.05 -31.90 9.46
C SER A 53 6.40 -32.14 10.12
N PRO A 54 7.53 -31.98 9.38
CA PRO A 54 8.86 -32.05 9.97
C PRO A 54 9.00 -31.13 11.19
N LYS A 55 9.61 -31.66 12.27
CA LYS A 55 9.77 -30.95 13.55
C LYS A 55 10.46 -29.59 13.40
N GLU A 56 11.42 -29.49 12.50
CA GLU A 56 12.13 -28.23 12.20
C GLU A 56 11.19 -27.15 11.66
N ASN A 57 10.32 -27.50 10.71
CA ASN A 57 9.33 -26.56 10.16
C ASN A 57 8.35 -26.10 11.25
N MET A 58 7.92 -27.03 12.10
CA MET A 58 7.05 -26.75 13.25
C MET A 58 7.72 -25.79 14.24
N LEU A 59 8.98 -26.06 14.59
CA LEU A 59 9.77 -25.19 15.47
C LEU A 59 9.94 -23.80 14.88
N ASN A 60 10.26 -23.67 13.59
CA ASN A 60 10.37 -22.38 12.92
C ASN A 60 9.05 -21.59 12.99
N PHE A 61 7.91 -22.23 12.67
CA PHE A 61 6.59 -21.60 12.77
C PHE A 61 6.29 -21.11 14.20
N ILE A 62 6.49 -21.98 15.21
CA ILE A 62 6.24 -21.66 16.62
C ILE A 62 7.15 -20.52 17.10
N THR A 63 8.45 -20.57 16.79
CA THR A 63 9.41 -19.53 17.21
C THR A 63 9.07 -18.16 16.62
N LYS A 64 8.64 -18.10 15.36
CA LYS A 64 8.20 -16.85 14.72
C LYS A 64 6.90 -16.33 15.33
N GLY A 65 5.92 -17.21 15.51
CA GLY A 65 4.64 -16.87 16.12
C GLY A 65 4.79 -16.39 17.57
N TYR A 66 5.57 -17.11 18.39
CA TYR A 66 5.83 -16.78 19.79
C TYR A 66 6.40 -15.38 19.95
N ASN A 67 7.49 -15.07 19.23
CA ASN A 67 8.12 -13.75 19.27
C ASN A 67 7.20 -12.63 18.79
N SER A 68 6.39 -12.89 17.76
CA SER A 68 5.51 -11.87 17.19
C SER A 68 4.31 -11.59 18.08
N ILE A 69 3.75 -12.61 18.74
CA ILE A 69 2.69 -12.44 19.74
C ILE A 69 3.19 -11.61 20.94
N LEU A 70 4.42 -11.87 21.42
CA LEU A 70 5.05 -11.04 22.46
C LEU A 70 5.16 -9.58 22.03
N GLU A 71 5.60 -9.33 20.79
CA GLU A 71 5.74 -7.99 20.25
C GLU A 71 4.38 -7.30 20.05
N PHE A 72 3.37 -8.02 19.57
CA PHE A 72 2.02 -7.48 19.37
C PHE A 72 1.37 -7.09 20.69
N LEU A 73 1.45 -7.93 21.72
CA LEU A 73 0.94 -7.59 23.05
C LEU A 73 1.73 -6.44 23.67
N GLY A 74 3.07 -6.49 23.61
CA GLY A 74 3.94 -5.46 24.17
C GLY A 74 3.72 -4.07 23.55
N LYS A 75 3.34 -4.02 22.26
CA LYS A 75 3.00 -2.77 21.56
C LYS A 75 1.52 -2.41 21.58
N PHE A 76 0.68 -3.19 22.27
CA PHE A 76 -0.77 -3.03 22.29
C PHE A 76 -1.40 -3.05 20.89
N ILE A 77 -0.90 -3.93 20.02
CA ILE A 77 -1.47 -4.21 18.69
C ILE A 77 -2.67 -5.15 18.83
N ILE A 78 -2.54 -6.16 19.68
CA ILE A 78 -3.61 -7.10 20.06
C ILE A 78 -3.85 -7.03 21.57
N GLY A 79 -4.92 -7.64 22.05
CA GLY A 79 -5.20 -7.79 23.48
C GLY A 79 -6.22 -6.80 24.01
N LYS A 80 -6.58 -6.95 25.28
CA LYS A 80 -7.66 -6.18 25.95
C LYS A 80 -7.41 -4.67 25.92
N LYS A 81 -6.14 -4.27 25.87
CA LYS A 81 -5.69 -2.86 25.83
C LYS A 81 -5.27 -2.43 24.41
N SER A 82 -5.70 -3.14 23.37
CA SER A 82 -5.30 -2.84 21.99
C SER A 82 -5.65 -1.40 21.59
N LYS A 83 -4.70 -0.74 20.92
CA LYS A 83 -4.88 0.58 20.29
C LYS A 83 -5.46 0.49 18.88
N PHE A 84 -5.66 -0.73 18.37
CA PHE A 84 -6.10 -1.00 16.99
C PHE A 84 -7.22 -2.06 17.00
N PRO A 85 -8.44 -1.71 17.47
CA PRO A 85 -9.50 -2.69 17.67
C PRO A 85 -9.94 -3.41 16.38
N GLU A 86 -9.78 -2.77 15.22
CA GLU A 86 -10.10 -3.39 13.92
C GLU A 86 -8.99 -4.32 13.41
N PHE A 87 -7.77 -4.21 13.95
CA PHE A 87 -6.62 -4.99 13.50
C PHE A 87 -6.87 -6.48 13.64
N GLU A 88 -7.31 -6.94 14.82
CA GLU A 88 -7.48 -8.36 15.10
C GLU A 88 -8.50 -9.00 14.17
N ASN A 89 -9.62 -8.34 13.90
CA ASN A 89 -10.64 -8.87 12.98
C ASN A 89 -10.09 -9.05 11.56
N ILE A 90 -9.36 -8.05 11.05
CA ILE A 90 -8.77 -8.10 9.72
C ILE A 90 -7.66 -9.16 9.67
N TYR A 91 -6.78 -9.16 10.66
CA TYR A 91 -5.66 -10.09 10.73
C TYR A 91 -6.14 -11.54 10.86
N ASN A 92 -7.12 -11.80 11.72
CA ASN A 92 -7.74 -13.11 11.89
C ASN A 92 -8.35 -13.63 10.58
N ASN A 93 -9.00 -12.75 9.81
CA ASN A 93 -9.54 -13.12 8.50
C ASN A 93 -8.45 -13.59 7.54
N PHE A 94 -7.29 -12.91 7.49
CA PHE A 94 -6.16 -13.38 6.68
C PHE A 94 -5.54 -14.67 7.22
N TYR A 95 -5.26 -14.70 8.52
CA TYR A 95 -4.54 -15.78 9.20
C TYR A 95 -5.31 -17.10 9.15
N PHE A 96 -6.57 -17.12 9.60
CA PHE A 96 -7.33 -18.36 9.72
C PHE A 96 -7.88 -18.87 8.39
N ASN A 97 -8.16 -18.00 7.41
CA ASN A 97 -8.59 -18.46 6.09
C ASN A 97 -7.43 -19.01 5.24
N ASN A 98 -6.18 -18.79 5.67
CA ASN A 98 -4.99 -19.20 4.92
C ASN A 98 -4.01 -20.02 5.78
N GLN A 99 -4.52 -20.89 6.66
CA GLN A 99 -3.71 -21.66 7.61
C GLN A 99 -2.52 -22.42 6.96
N LYS A 100 -2.70 -22.98 5.76
CA LYS A 100 -1.61 -23.67 5.03
C LYS A 100 -0.48 -22.70 4.68
N ASN A 101 -0.82 -21.54 4.13
CA ASN A 101 0.17 -20.52 3.79
C ASN A 101 0.76 -19.88 5.05
N THR A 102 -0.03 -19.75 6.11
CA THR A 102 0.41 -19.26 7.42
C THR A 102 1.49 -20.15 8.03
N PHE A 103 1.31 -21.47 7.95
CA PHE A 103 2.30 -22.44 8.39
C PHE A 103 3.57 -22.41 7.53
N ASN A 104 3.42 -22.38 6.20
CA ASN A 104 4.54 -22.46 5.26
C ASN A 104 5.35 -21.16 5.15
N TYR A 105 4.73 -20.00 5.42
CA TYR A 105 5.33 -18.67 5.24
C TYR A 105 5.16 -17.79 6.50
N PRO A 106 5.68 -18.23 7.66
CA PRO A 106 5.44 -17.56 8.93
C PRO A 106 5.97 -16.12 8.98
N ASN A 107 7.07 -15.81 8.27
CA ASN A 107 7.61 -14.45 8.24
C ASN A 107 6.59 -13.46 7.64
N PHE A 108 5.91 -13.84 6.55
CA PHE A 108 4.87 -13.01 5.97
C PHE A 108 3.71 -12.78 6.93
N TYR A 109 3.15 -13.83 7.52
CA TYR A 109 1.97 -13.71 8.37
C TYR A 109 2.27 -13.05 9.73
N PHE A 110 3.46 -13.23 10.28
CA PHE A 110 3.80 -12.66 11.58
C PHE A 110 4.58 -11.34 11.53
N SER A 111 5.08 -10.92 10.36
CA SER A 111 5.82 -9.66 10.23
C SER A 111 5.23 -8.76 9.15
N TYR A 112 5.30 -9.18 7.87
CA TYR A 112 4.97 -8.30 6.74
C TYR A 112 3.49 -7.90 6.71
N LEU A 113 2.58 -8.86 6.88
CA LEU A 113 1.14 -8.61 6.82
C LEU A 113 0.65 -7.71 7.98
N PRO A 114 0.98 -7.98 9.27
CA PRO A 114 0.68 -7.07 10.37
C PRO A 114 1.18 -5.65 10.13
N ASN A 115 2.42 -5.51 9.67
CA ASN A 115 3.01 -4.20 9.37
C ASN A 115 2.26 -3.50 8.23
N ALA A 116 1.87 -4.22 7.17
CA ALA A 116 1.06 -3.67 6.09
C ALA A 116 -0.31 -3.19 6.58
N ILE A 117 -1.03 -4.00 7.35
CA ILE A 117 -2.33 -3.66 7.94
C ILE A 117 -2.22 -2.39 8.80
N LEU A 118 -1.23 -2.32 9.70
CA LEU A 118 -1.04 -1.19 10.60
C LEU A 118 -0.66 0.10 9.87
N ASN A 119 0.23 0.02 8.87
CA ASN A 119 0.65 1.20 8.14
C ASN A 119 -0.45 1.70 7.20
N LEU A 120 -1.12 0.80 6.49
CA LEU A 120 -2.15 1.16 5.52
C LEU A 120 -3.45 1.67 6.17
N SER A 121 -3.85 1.12 7.31
CA SER A 121 -5.07 1.54 8.03
C SER A 121 -5.02 2.99 8.53
N ARG A 122 -3.82 3.58 8.65
CA ARG A 122 -3.62 4.95 9.13
C ARG A 122 -3.64 6.00 8.01
N LEU A 123 -3.74 5.59 6.75
CA LEU A 123 -3.66 6.48 5.60
C LEU A 123 -5.06 6.98 5.23
N SER A 124 -5.32 8.27 5.43
CA SER A 124 -6.63 8.90 5.17
C SER A 124 -7.10 8.77 3.73
N ASP A 125 -6.16 8.85 2.79
CA ASP A 125 -6.44 8.92 1.35
C ASP A 125 -6.33 7.54 0.68
N PHE A 126 -6.26 6.47 1.47
CA PHE A 126 -6.14 5.09 1.00
C PHE A 126 -7.46 4.33 1.19
N ASN A 127 -7.90 3.61 0.16
CA ASN A 127 -9.08 2.76 0.30
C ASN A 127 -8.75 1.43 0.99
N PHE A 128 -8.47 1.51 2.30
CA PHE A 128 -8.02 0.37 3.09
C PHE A 128 -9.01 -0.80 3.08
N LYS A 129 -10.31 -0.55 3.18
CA LYS A 129 -11.34 -1.61 3.17
C LYS A 129 -11.36 -2.37 1.84
N VAL A 130 -11.26 -1.66 0.71
CA VAL A 130 -11.22 -2.28 -0.61
C VAL A 130 -9.89 -3.02 -0.84
N TRP A 131 -8.78 -2.51 -0.30
CA TRP A 131 -7.51 -3.24 -0.29
C TRP A 131 -7.62 -4.56 0.48
N VAL A 132 -8.15 -4.54 1.71
CA VAL A 132 -8.34 -5.76 2.54
C VAL A 132 -9.20 -6.78 1.80
N LEU A 133 -10.32 -6.35 1.21
CA LEU A 133 -11.21 -7.22 0.46
C LEU A 133 -10.51 -7.85 -0.74
N ASN A 134 -9.88 -7.03 -1.58
CA ASN A 134 -9.17 -7.52 -2.77
C ASN A 134 -8.03 -8.46 -2.39
N TYR A 135 -7.26 -8.12 -1.37
CA TYR A 135 -6.13 -8.94 -0.97
C TYR A 135 -6.56 -10.27 -0.35
N SER A 136 -7.65 -10.28 0.43
CA SER A 136 -8.23 -11.52 0.97
C SER A 136 -8.67 -12.48 -0.15
N ASN A 137 -9.21 -11.93 -1.25
CA ASN A 137 -9.62 -12.72 -2.41
C ASN A 137 -8.43 -13.24 -3.25
N THR A 138 -7.34 -12.47 -3.29
CA THR A 138 -6.15 -12.82 -4.05
C THR A 138 -5.25 -13.81 -3.29
N ILE A 139 -5.04 -13.61 -1.99
CA ILE A 139 -4.00 -14.30 -1.20
C ILE A 139 -4.15 -15.82 -1.17
N THR A 140 -5.38 -16.33 -1.27
CA THR A 140 -5.69 -17.77 -1.28
C THR A 140 -5.17 -18.48 -2.53
N LYS A 141 -4.87 -17.73 -3.59
CA LYS A 141 -4.43 -18.25 -4.90
C LYS A 141 -2.92 -18.08 -5.15
N LEU A 142 -2.22 -17.41 -4.25
CA LEU A 142 -0.78 -17.14 -4.38
C LEU A 142 0.04 -18.33 -3.89
N LYS A 143 1.19 -18.54 -4.54
CA LYS A 143 1.99 -19.77 -4.44
C LYS A 143 3.34 -19.59 -3.77
N SER A 144 3.80 -18.36 -3.54
CA SER A 144 5.10 -18.09 -2.91
C SER A 144 5.07 -16.87 -1.99
N GLU A 145 6.10 -16.74 -1.15
CA GLU A 145 6.26 -15.59 -0.26
C GLU A 145 6.44 -14.27 -1.04
N GLU A 146 7.19 -14.32 -2.14
CA GLU A 146 7.36 -13.18 -3.04
C GLU A 146 6.03 -12.74 -3.64
N GLU A 147 5.19 -13.68 -4.08
CA GLU A 147 3.86 -13.35 -4.61
C GLU A 147 2.98 -12.68 -3.54
N PHE A 148 3.05 -13.11 -2.27
CA PHE A 148 2.36 -12.40 -1.19
C PHE A 148 2.87 -10.96 -1.08
N LEU A 149 4.18 -10.74 -1.00
CA LEU A 149 4.73 -9.40 -0.88
C LEU A 149 4.35 -8.52 -2.08
N TYR A 150 4.57 -9.02 -3.29
CA TYR A 150 4.33 -8.29 -4.54
C TYR A 150 2.86 -7.88 -4.67
N SER A 151 1.95 -8.81 -4.39
CA SER A 151 0.50 -8.53 -4.46
C SER A 151 0.08 -7.48 -3.45
N GLY A 152 0.67 -7.45 -2.24
CA GLY A 152 0.41 -6.41 -1.24
C GLY A 152 0.70 -5.01 -1.77
N PHE A 153 1.88 -4.82 -2.39
CA PHE A 153 2.29 -3.55 -3.00
C PHE A 153 1.43 -3.18 -4.21
N ILE A 154 1.23 -4.11 -5.15
CA ILE A 154 0.47 -3.84 -6.38
C ILE A 154 -0.99 -3.53 -6.05
N LEU A 155 -1.60 -4.28 -5.13
CA LEU A 155 -2.97 -4.00 -4.70
C LEU A 155 -3.06 -2.66 -3.98
N ALA A 156 -2.08 -2.28 -3.17
CA ALA A 156 -2.11 -0.97 -2.54
C ALA A 156 -1.91 0.16 -3.55
N TRP A 157 -1.07 -0.02 -4.56
CA TRP A 157 -0.99 0.89 -5.70
C TRP A 157 -2.35 1.03 -6.39
N LYS A 158 -3.01 -0.09 -6.74
CA LYS A 158 -4.37 -0.12 -7.32
C LYS A 158 -5.44 0.55 -6.44
N ASN A 159 -5.18 0.70 -5.15
CA ASN A 159 -6.10 1.32 -4.17
C ASN A 159 -5.67 2.73 -3.74
N GLY A 160 -4.79 3.37 -4.53
CA GLY A 160 -4.50 4.81 -4.42
C GLY A 160 -3.12 5.15 -3.84
N LYS A 161 -2.27 4.18 -3.49
CA LYS A 161 -0.87 4.42 -3.08
C LYS A 161 0.02 4.60 -4.31
N SER A 162 -0.15 5.70 -5.02
CA SER A 162 0.60 6.04 -6.24
C SER A 162 2.12 6.07 -6.05
N ILE A 163 2.60 6.38 -4.83
CA ILE A 163 4.03 6.30 -4.48
C ILE A 163 4.63 4.90 -4.72
N TRP A 164 3.81 3.85 -4.68
CA TRP A 164 4.25 2.47 -4.90
C TRP A 164 4.15 2.03 -6.35
N ARG A 165 3.84 2.92 -7.29
CA ARG A 165 3.75 2.59 -8.72
C ARG A 165 5.05 1.98 -9.24
N GLU A 166 6.18 2.64 -9.02
CA GLU A 166 7.49 2.19 -9.53
C GLU A 166 7.85 0.79 -9.00
N THR A 167 7.78 0.60 -7.67
CA THR A 167 7.99 -0.70 -7.04
C THR A 167 7.01 -1.76 -7.54
N SER A 168 5.74 -1.41 -7.74
CA SER A 168 4.73 -2.33 -8.25
C SER A 168 5.02 -2.76 -9.69
N LEU A 169 5.49 -1.85 -10.55
CA LEU A 169 5.89 -2.15 -11.93
C LEU A 169 7.12 -3.06 -11.96
N GLU A 170 8.10 -2.84 -11.08
CA GLU A 170 9.25 -3.74 -10.93
C GLU A 170 8.83 -5.16 -10.52
N TYR A 171 7.87 -5.28 -9.60
CA TYR A 171 7.33 -6.57 -9.20
C TYR A 171 6.55 -7.24 -10.33
N LEU A 172 5.73 -6.49 -11.06
CA LEU A 172 5.01 -7.01 -12.23
C LEU A 172 5.96 -7.53 -13.32
N LYS A 173 7.12 -6.88 -13.53
CA LYS A 173 8.16 -7.38 -14.45
C LYS A 173 8.74 -8.73 -14.03
N LYS A 174 8.88 -8.97 -12.72
CA LYS A 174 9.42 -10.22 -12.15
C LYS A 174 8.37 -11.34 -12.08
N SER A 175 7.09 -10.99 -12.03
CA SER A 175 6.00 -11.96 -11.91
C SER A 175 5.72 -12.75 -13.18
N ASN A 176 5.16 -13.95 -13.03
CA ASN A 176 4.61 -14.74 -14.14
C ASN A 176 3.25 -14.16 -14.62
N LEU A 177 2.77 -14.62 -15.77
CA LEU A 177 1.50 -14.15 -16.35
C LEU A 177 0.28 -14.55 -15.51
N GLU A 178 0.27 -15.74 -14.90
CA GLU A 178 -0.83 -16.22 -14.06
C GLU A 178 -1.08 -15.25 -12.90
N PHE A 179 -0.02 -14.80 -12.23
CA PHE A 179 -0.06 -13.79 -11.17
C PHE A 179 -0.58 -12.44 -11.69
N ILE A 180 -0.10 -11.98 -12.84
CA ILE A 180 -0.57 -10.70 -13.42
C ILE A 180 -2.06 -10.77 -13.71
N ASN A 181 -2.51 -11.84 -14.36
CA ASN A 181 -3.92 -12.07 -14.68
C ASN A 181 -4.80 -12.16 -13.42
N LEU A 182 -4.29 -12.80 -12.37
CA LEU A 182 -4.95 -12.83 -11.07
C LEU A 182 -5.11 -11.44 -10.46
N ILE A 183 -4.06 -10.61 -10.48
CA ILE A 183 -4.06 -9.28 -9.86
C ILE A 183 -4.93 -8.29 -10.62
N PHE A 184 -4.92 -8.34 -11.95
CA PHE A 184 -5.70 -7.43 -12.79
C PHE A 184 -7.07 -7.98 -13.19
N ASN A 185 -7.40 -9.22 -12.78
CA ASN A 185 -8.62 -9.92 -13.19
C ASN A 185 -8.80 -9.89 -14.72
N SER A 186 -7.75 -10.32 -15.41
CA SER A 186 -7.60 -10.26 -16.87
C SER A 186 -7.25 -11.63 -17.45
N GLU A 187 -7.36 -11.75 -18.77
CA GLU A 187 -7.04 -12.97 -19.53
C GLU A 187 -5.98 -12.67 -20.60
N PHE A 188 -4.89 -12.02 -20.20
CA PHE A 188 -3.78 -11.74 -21.11
C PHE A 188 -3.09 -13.03 -21.54
N LYS A 189 -2.57 -13.03 -22.76
CA LYS A 189 -1.67 -14.06 -23.30
C LYS A 189 -0.21 -13.73 -23.00
N GLU A 190 0.67 -14.72 -23.04
CA GLU A 190 2.11 -14.51 -22.78
C GLU A 190 2.73 -13.51 -23.76
N SER A 191 2.28 -13.53 -25.03
CA SER A 191 2.68 -12.57 -26.06
C SER A 191 2.29 -11.12 -25.74
N GLU A 192 1.32 -10.91 -24.86
CA GLU A 192 0.80 -9.58 -24.50
C GLU A 192 1.42 -9.04 -23.20
N LYS A 193 2.18 -9.86 -22.47
CA LYS A 193 2.74 -9.47 -21.17
C LYS A 193 3.63 -8.24 -21.27
N LEU A 194 4.59 -8.25 -22.20
CA LEU A 194 5.53 -7.14 -22.37
C LEU A 194 4.83 -5.86 -22.82
N SER A 195 3.88 -5.96 -23.76
CA SER A 195 3.13 -4.80 -24.23
C SER A 195 2.20 -4.24 -23.16
N PHE A 196 1.63 -5.08 -22.29
CA PHE A 196 0.88 -4.64 -21.11
C PHE A 196 1.76 -3.87 -20.12
N LEU A 197 2.96 -4.39 -19.83
CA LEU A 197 3.91 -3.70 -18.94
C LEU A 197 4.35 -2.35 -19.53
N SER A 198 4.78 -2.31 -20.79
CA SER A 198 5.11 -1.05 -21.48
C SER A 198 3.92 -0.08 -21.48
N TYR A 199 2.70 -0.60 -21.68
CA TYR A 199 1.48 0.21 -21.65
C TYR A 199 1.31 0.93 -20.31
N LEU A 200 1.56 0.24 -19.18
CA LEU A 200 1.52 0.83 -17.85
C LEU A 200 2.65 1.82 -17.59
N GLU A 201 3.86 1.54 -18.09
CA GLU A 201 5.06 2.35 -17.86
C GLU A 201 5.02 3.71 -18.55
N GLU A 202 4.64 3.73 -19.83
CA GLU A 202 4.67 4.90 -20.70
C GLU A 202 3.80 6.07 -20.20
N ASN A 203 2.62 5.76 -19.66
CA ASN A 203 1.68 6.78 -19.20
C ASN A 203 1.00 6.35 -17.89
N PRO A 204 1.24 7.06 -16.77
CA PRO A 204 0.67 6.71 -15.47
C PRO A 204 -0.85 6.84 -15.40
N TRP A 205 -1.49 7.55 -16.34
CA TRP A 205 -2.94 7.78 -16.35
C TRP A 205 -3.75 6.75 -17.13
N ARG A 206 -3.08 5.74 -17.69
CA ARG A 206 -3.75 4.65 -18.40
C ARG A 206 -4.46 3.72 -17.44
N ASP A 207 -5.73 3.42 -17.73
CA ASP A 207 -6.48 2.38 -17.02
C ASP A 207 -5.95 1.00 -17.44
N PRO A 208 -5.37 0.21 -16.50
CA PRO A 208 -4.90 -1.14 -16.82
C PRO A 208 -5.98 -2.04 -17.43
N ASN A 209 -7.26 -1.84 -17.07
CA ASN A 209 -8.37 -2.63 -17.60
C ASN A 209 -8.79 -2.23 -19.02
N SER A 210 -8.21 -1.17 -19.56
CA SER A 210 -8.46 -0.69 -20.93
C SER A 210 -7.41 -1.17 -21.93
N PHE A 211 -6.39 -1.91 -21.48
CA PHE A 211 -5.39 -2.51 -22.36
C PHE A 211 -6.04 -3.41 -23.43
N GLY A 212 -5.60 -3.26 -24.69
CA GLY A 212 -6.15 -3.97 -25.84
C GLY A 212 -7.53 -3.50 -26.32
N LYS A 213 -8.19 -2.59 -25.61
CA LYS A 213 -9.50 -2.02 -26.01
C LYS A 213 -9.31 -0.80 -26.90
N LYS A 214 -10.36 -0.44 -27.66
CA LYS A 214 -10.35 0.79 -28.47
C LYS A 214 -10.09 1.99 -27.58
N LYS A 215 -9.13 2.82 -27.99
CA LYS A 215 -8.74 4.04 -27.28
C LYS A 215 -9.95 4.95 -27.08
N THR A 216 -10.32 5.12 -25.82
CA THR A 216 -11.24 6.18 -25.43
C THR A 216 -10.38 7.28 -24.81
N ASN A 217 -10.44 8.48 -25.40
CA ASN A 217 -9.77 9.66 -24.82
C ASN A 217 -10.54 10.07 -23.56
N SER A 218 -10.31 9.33 -22.48
CA SER A 218 -10.88 9.62 -21.17
C SER A 218 -9.86 10.39 -20.34
N ILE A 219 -10.38 11.26 -19.48
CA ILE A 219 -9.56 11.98 -18.50
C ILE A 219 -9.87 11.41 -17.13
N SER A 220 -8.82 11.08 -16.40
CA SER A 220 -8.89 10.80 -14.98
C SER A 220 -8.47 12.05 -14.22
N ILE A 221 -9.31 12.51 -13.30
CA ILE A 221 -9.05 13.69 -12.45
C ILE A 221 -9.16 13.26 -11.01
N LYS A 222 -8.13 13.56 -10.23
CA LYS A 222 -8.05 13.31 -8.79
C LYS A 222 -7.91 14.65 -8.07
N LYS A 223 -8.57 14.76 -6.92
CA LYS A 223 -8.41 15.88 -6.00
C LYS A 223 -7.48 15.46 -4.88
N PHE A 224 -6.56 16.34 -4.49
CA PHE A 224 -5.67 16.12 -3.36
C PHE A 224 -5.28 17.45 -2.73
N GLY A 225 -4.76 17.39 -1.50
CA GLY A 225 -4.31 18.58 -0.78
C GLY A 225 -5.45 19.39 -0.13
N SER A 226 -5.12 19.92 1.04
CA SER A 226 -5.98 20.83 1.81
C SER A 226 -5.14 21.54 2.87
N PHE A 227 -5.69 22.61 3.44
CA PHE A 227 -5.09 23.38 4.54
C PHE A 227 -5.19 22.65 5.89
N ILE A 228 -4.14 22.65 6.71
CA ILE A 228 -4.09 21.97 8.03
C ILE A 228 -5.25 22.38 8.96
N GLY A 229 -5.67 23.65 8.97
CA GLY A 229 -6.82 24.09 9.78
C GLY A 229 -8.16 23.47 9.37
N LEU A 230 -8.22 22.82 8.21
CA LEU A 230 -9.34 21.99 7.73
C LEU A 230 -8.93 20.51 7.61
N LYS A 231 -8.03 20.05 8.47
CA LYS A 231 -7.45 18.68 8.50
C LYS A 231 -6.59 18.33 7.28
N GLY A 232 -6.01 19.32 6.64
CA GLY A 232 -5.12 19.13 5.49
C GLY A 232 -3.65 18.96 5.84
N GLN A 233 -2.80 19.00 4.82
CA GLN A 233 -1.37 18.66 4.90
C GLN A 233 -0.43 19.87 4.79
N PHE A 234 -0.96 21.03 4.38
CA PHE A 234 -0.18 22.25 4.14
C PHE A 234 -0.38 23.31 5.22
N THR A 235 0.72 23.94 5.66
CA THR A 235 0.71 25.06 6.61
C THR A 235 0.38 26.40 5.94
N ASN A 236 0.85 26.61 4.71
CA ASN A 236 0.60 27.82 3.92
C ASN A 236 0.07 27.46 2.52
N PRO A 237 -0.45 28.43 1.73
CA PRO A 237 -0.86 28.18 0.35
C PRO A 237 0.26 27.53 -0.46
N PRO A 238 0.10 26.28 -0.89
CA PRO A 238 1.18 25.54 -1.51
C PRO A 238 1.43 26.00 -2.95
N SER A 239 2.70 26.14 -3.31
CA SER A 239 3.19 26.47 -4.65
C SER A 239 3.71 25.23 -5.37
N PHE A 240 3.30 25.07 -6.63
CA PHE A 240 3.67 23.91 -7.46
C PHE A 240 4.88 24.22 -8.33
N TYR A 241 5.89 23.35 -8.30
CA TYR A 241 7.06 23.40 -9.18
C TYR A 241 7.04 22.17 -10.06
N LEU A 242 6.79 22.38 -11.35
CA LEU A 242 7.03 21.36 -12.35
C LEU A 242 8.53 21.29 -12.59
N ASN A 243 9.15 20.27 -12.03
CA ASN A 243 10.44 19.72 -12.43
C ASN A 243 10.24 18.21 -12.39
N TYR A 244 11.05 17.39 -13.06
CA TYR A 244 11.05 15.96 -12.75
C TYR A 244 11.96 15.75 -11.53
N PRO A 245 11.46 15.24 -10.38
CA PRO A 245 10.10 14.84 -10.06
C PRO A 245 9.17 16.00 -9.67
N ASP A 246 7.86 15.87 -9.88
CA ASP A 246 6.89 16.94 -9.60
C ASP A 246 6.91 17.33 -8.11
N LEU A 247 7.11 18.62 -7.79
CA LEU A 247 7.25 19.10 -6.41
C LEU A 247 6.19 20.12 -6.02
N LEU A 248 5.84 20.09 -4.74
CA LEU A 248 5.01 21.06 -4.04
C LEU A 248 5.79 21.65 -2.86
N THR A 249 5.63 22.94 -2.57
CA THR A 249 6.08 23.52 -1.30
C THR A 249 4.97 24.32 -0.64
N ASP A 250 4.87 24.27 0.67
CA ASP A 250 4.11 25.26 1.47
C ASP A 250 5.04 26.33 2.08
N GLY A 251 6.26 26.44 1.57
CA GLY A 251 7.28 27.38 2.07
C GLY A 251 8.10 26.81 3.23
N GLU A 252 7.54 25.89 4.02
CA GLU A 252 8.23 25.22 5.13
C GLU A 252 8.65 23.79 4.76
N ASN A 253 7.78 23.10 4.04
CA ASN A 253 7.88 21.69 3.68
C ASN A 253 7.86 21.55 2.16
N VAL A 254 8.72 20.67 1.65
CA VAL A 254 8.69 20.28 0.24
C VAL A 254 8.15 18.86 0.14
N PHE A 255 7.27 18.63 -0.83
CA PHE A 255 6.65 17.35 -1.09
C PHE A 255 6.91 16.93 -2.54
N LYS A 256 7.29 15.66 -2.74
CA LYS A 256 7.22 15.01 -4.04
C LYS A 256 5.79 14.52 -4.28
N VAL A 257 5.25 14.84 -5.45
CA VAL A 257 3.90 14.45 -5.86
C VAL A 257 4.00 13.17 -6.68
N HIS A 258 3.33 12.13 -6.21
CA HIS A 258 3.14 10.89 -6.95
C HIS A 258 1.70 10.82 -7.40
N SER A 259 1.43 10.81 -8.70
CA SER A 259 0.07 10.78 -9.23
C SER A 259 -0.05 9.84 -10.42
N ASP A 260 -1.13 9.07 -10.45
CA ASP A 260 -1.45 8.15 -11.53
C ASP A 260 -2.96 7.90 -11.63
N PHE A 261 -3.34 6.95 -12.48
CA PHE A 261 -4.73 6.54 -12.68
C PHE A 261 -5.46 6.16 -11.38
N PHE A 262 -4.75 5.53 -10.43
CA PHE A 262 -5.35 5.03 -9.19
C PHE A 262 -5.47 6.11 -8.13
N GLY A 263 -4.49 7.00 -7.98
CA GLY A 263 -4.55 8.02 -6.94
C GLY A 263 -3.40 9.01 -6.93
N VAL A 264 -3.31 9.73 -5.81
CA VAL A 264 -2.30 10.75 -5.56
C VAL A 264 -1.76 10.59 -4.15
N THR A 265 -0.45 10.66 -3.99
CA THR A 265 0.24 10.56 -2.71
C THR A 265 1.29 11.65 -2.64
N LEU A 266 1.44 12.26 -1.47
CA LEU A 266 2.46 13.24 -1.18
C LEU A 266 3.54 12.61 -0.31
N GLU A 267 4.79 12.74 -0.73
CA GLU A 267 5.96 12.30 0.01
C GLU A 267 6.72 13.53 0.49
N LYS A 268 6.76 13.74 1.81
CA LYS A 268 7.53 14.83 2.38
C LYS A 268 9.02 14.56 2.18
N LEU A 269 9.72 15.51 1.58
CA LEU A 269 11.16 15.44 1.36
C LEU A 269 11.92 16.08 2.51
N ASN A 270 13.03 15.47 2.89
CA ASN A 270 14.03 16.10 3.74
C ASN A 270 14.86 17.09 2.91
N SER A 271 15.44 18.09 3.57
CA SER A 271 16.21 19.17 2.92
C SER A 271 17.32 18.66 1.99
N GLU A 272 17.95 17.54 2.33
CA GLU A 272 19.00 16.89 1.53
C GLU A 272 18.49 16.32 0.20
N ASN A 273 17.20 15.97 0.14
CA ASN A 273 16.56 15.31 -1.00
C ASN A 273 15.84 16.28 -1.94
N ILE A 274 15.93 17.59 -1.68
CA ILE A 274 15.34 18.61 -2.54
C ILE A 274 16.24 18.77 -3.78
N PRO A 275 15.73 18.53 -5.00
CA PRO A 275 16.49 18.72 -6.23
C PRO A 275 17.03 20.15 -6.32
N LYS A 276 18.36 20.29 -6.46
CA LYS A 276 19.03 21.60 -6.53
C LYS A 276 18.91 22.28 -7.90
N LYS A 277 18.50 21.55 -8.95
CA LYS A 277 18.35 22.08 -10.31
C LYS A 277 16.88 22.19 -10.71
N LYS A 278 16.51 23.35 -11.27
CA LYS A 278 15.25 23.52 -12.00
C LYS A 278 15.42 22.88 -13.39
N TYR A 279 14.64 21.85 -13.67
CA TYR A 279 14.52 21.25 -14.99
C TYR A 279 13.24 21.76 -15.63
N ILE A 280 13.37 22.71 -16.56
CA ILE A 280 12.25 23.17 -17.37
C ILE A 280 12.11 22.19 -18.53
N GLU A 281 11.35 21.11 -18.36
CA GLU A 281 10.86 20.37 -19.52
C GLU A 281 9.74 21.18 -20.18
N GLN A 282 9.82 21.35 -21.50
CA GLN A 282 8.71 21.85 -22.29
C GLN A 282 7.60 20.80 -22.28
N SER A 283 6.49 21.08 -21.60
CA SER A 283 5.32 20.22 -21.63
C SER A 283 4.76 20.12 -23.06
N SER A 284 4.52 18.90 -23.51
CA SER A 284 3.79 18.62 -24.75
C SER A 284 2.27 18.83 -24.60
N LEU A 285 1.77 18.90 -23.37
CA LEU A 285 0.35 19.04 -23.05
C LEU A 285 -0.02 20.53 -22.94
N LYS A 286 -0.91 20.99 -23.83
CA LYS A 286 -1.46 22.35 -23.77
C LYS A 286 -2.75 22.34 -22.95
N ALA A 287 -2.76 23.07 -21.83
CA ALA A 287 -3.92 23.15 -20.94
C ALA A 287 -4.34 24.59 -20.65
N SER A 288 -5.65 24.82 -20.51
CA SER A 288 -6.21 26.07 -19.96
C SER A 288 -7.49 25.75 -19.17
N VAL A 289 -7.79 26.53 -18.14
CA VAL A 289 -8.98 26.32 -17.29
C VAL A 289 -9.87 27.56 -17.34
N LYS A 290 -11.18 27.32 -17.49
CA LYS A 290 -12.22 28.36 -17.47
C LYS A 290 -13.54 27.74 -17.03
N LEU A 291 -14.24 28.34 -16.07
CA LEU A 291 -15.62 28.00 -15.70
C LEU A 291 -15.85 26.49 -15.45
N ASN A 292 -15.08 25.87 -14.54
CA ASN A 292 -15.11 24.45 -14.20
C ASN A 292 -14.87 23.52 -15.40
N MET A 293 -14.25 24.03 -16.45
CA MET A 293 -13.81 23.25 -17.60
C MET A 293 -12.30 23.38 -17.76
N ILE A 294 -11.68 22.31 -18.23
CA ILE A 294 -10.30 22.31 -18.70
C ILE A 294 -10.30 22.02 -20.20
N THR A 295 -9.59 22.86 -20.96
CA THR A 295 -9.27 22.58 -22.35
C THR A 295 -7.91 21.93 -22.41
N LEU A 296 -7.84 20.66 -22.81
CA LEU A 296 -6.59 19.92 -23.04
C LEU A 296 -6.42 19.62 -24.52
N ASN A 297 -5.31 20.06 -25.10
CA ASN A 297 -5.01 19.88 -26.53
C ASN A 297 -6.20 20.23 -27.45
N GLY A 298 -6.91 21.32 -27.11
CA GLY A 298 -8.09 21.81 -27.85
C GLY A 298 -9.41 21.12 -27.54
N LYS A 299 -9.45 20.07 -26.70
CA LYS A 299 -10.68 19.39 -26.28
C LYS A 299 -11.12 19.87 -24.91
N LEU A 300 -12.42 20.09 -24.75
CA LEU A 300 -13.02 20.60 -23.51
C LEU A 300 -13.49 19.45 -22.62
N HIS A 301 -13.16 19.50 -21.34
CA HIS A 301 -13.51 18.50 -20.35
C HIS A 301 -14.03 19.14 -19.07
N LYS A 302 -15.05 18.54 -18.47
CA LYS A 302 -15.64 19.04 -17.23
C LYS A 302 -14.78 18.67 -16.04
N LEU A 303 -14.48 19.64 -15.18
CA LEU A 303 -13.81 19.43 -13.91
C LEU A 303 -14.82 19.07 -12.82
N PRO A 304 -14.41 18.28 -11.81
CA PRO A 304 -15.15 18.21 -10.56
C PRO A 304 -15.24 19.60 -9.93
N THR A 305 -16.32 19.87 -9.18
CA THR A 305 -16.59 21.19 -8.58
C THR A 305 -15.35 21.74 -7.85
N PHE A 306 -14.81 22.86 -8.34
CA PHE A 306 -13.57 23.44 -7.85
C PHE A 306 -13.69 24.97 -7.71
N PRO A 307 -13.23 25.57 -6.58
CA PRO A 307 -13.39 27.00 -6.35
C PRO A 307 -12.50 27.82 -7.30
N GLU A 308 -13.15 28.74 -8.02
CA GLU A 308 -12.72 29.19 -9.34
C GLU A 308 -11.90 30.49 -9.48
N PRO A 309 -11.92 31.50 -8.59
CA PRO A 309 -11.53 32.84 -9.04
C PRO A 309 -10.00 33.00 -9.02
N LYS A 310 -9.31 32.46 -10.05
CA LYS A 310 -7.84 32.44 -10.33
C LYS A 310 -7.16 31.06 -10.18
N ALA A 311 -7.75 30.01 -10.72
CA ALA A 311 -7.06 28.72 -10.80
C ALA A 311 -5.88 28.80 -11.79
N GLU A 312 -4.68 28.42 -11.36
CA GLU A 312 -3.52 28.27 -12.25
C GLU A 312 -3.44 26.84 -12.76
N VAL A 313 -3.02 26.67 -14.02
CA VAL A 313 -2.81 25.36 -14.63
C VAL A 313 -1.35 25.16 -14.95
N LYS A 314 -0.82 24.02 -14.55
CA LYS A 314 0.54 23.59 -14.78
C LYS A 314 0.52 22.21 -15.43
N THR A 315 1.32 21.98 -16.46
CA THR A 315 1.35 20.70 -17.19
C THR A 315 2.76 20.14 -17.26
N ASN A 316 2.88 18.81 -17.22
CA ASN A 316 4.08 18.10 -17.66
C ASN A 316 3.72 17.21 -18.87
N THR A 317 4.53 16.21 -19.20
CA THR A 317 4.32 15.33 -20.37
C THR A 317 2.99 14.57 -20.33
N ASN A 318 2.57 14.08 -19.16
CA ASN A 318 1.42 13.18 -19.02
C ASN A 318 0.33 13.70 -18.07
N SER A 319 0.63 14.69 -17.24
CA SER A 319 -0.23 15.22 -16.19
C SER A 319 -0.49 16.72 -16.36
N PHE A 320 -1.62 17.16 -15.83
CA PHE A 320 -1.93 18.55 -15.54
C PHE A 320 -2.28 18.72 -14.06
N TYR A 321 -1.99 19.89 -13.54
CA TYR A 321 -2.21 20.30 -12.16
C TYR A 321 -2.98 21.62 -12.17
N ILE A 322 -4.06 21.69 -11.40
CA ILE A 322 -4.86 22.90 -11.21
C ILE A 322 -4.72 23.30 -9.75
N VAL A 323 -4.24 24.51 -9.51
CA VAL A 323 -4.02 25.07 -8.18
C VAL A 323 -5.05 26.14 -7.90
N SER A 324 -5.79 26.01 -6.79
CA SER A 324 -6.63 27.11 -6.29
C SER A 324 -5.90 27.83 -5.16
N PRO A 325 -5.54 29.12 -5.32
CA PRO A 325 -4.83 29.85 -4.28
C PRO A 325 -5.67 30.10 -3.01
N TYR A 326 -6.98 29.82 -3.04
CA TYR A 326 -7.89 30.08 -1.91
C TYR A 326 -8.27 28.83 -1.13
N SER A 327 -8.36 27.67 -1.78
CA SER A 327 -8.79 26.43 -1.11
C SER A 327 -7.63 25.54 -0.67
N PHE A 328 -6.41 25.85 -1.11
CA PHE A 328 -5.21 25.03 -0.84
C PHE A 328 -5.37 23.59 -1.35
N SER A 329 -6.39 23.37 -2.21
CA SER A 329 -6.67 22.12 -2.88
C SER A 329 -6.12 22.16 -4.29
N PHE A 330 -5.72 20.98 -4.74
CA PHE A 330 -5.24 20.73 -6.08
C PHE A 330 -6.17 19.74 -6.79
N LEU A 331 -6.32 19.94 -8.08
CA LEU A 331 -6.69 18.85 -8.97
C LEU A 331 -5.44 18.43 -9.72
N VAL A 332 -5.23 17.13 -9.84
CA VAL A 332 -4.29 16.56 -10.79
C VAL A 332 -5.05 15.61 -11.69
N GLY A 333 -4.73 15.61 -12.97
CA GLY A 333 -5.27 14.63 -13.88
C GLY A 333 -4.34 14.37 -15.03
N GLY A 334 -4.73 13.42 -15.86
CA GLY A 334 -4.05 13.15 -17.12
C GLY A 334 -4.97 12.45 -18.09
N ILE A 335 -4.51 12.37 -19.34
CA ILE A 335 -5.26 11.78 -20.43
C ILE A 335 -4.83 10.33 -20.58
N SER A 336 -5.79 9.41 -20.53
CA SER A 336 -5.58 8.03 -20.97
C SER A 336 -5.69 8.01 -22.50
N ILE A 337 -4.54 8.03 -23.19
CA ILE A 337 -4.43 7.97 -24.66
C ILE A 337 -4.07 6.56 -25.13
#